data_AF-A0A968A3K3-F1
#
_entry.id   AF-A0A968A3K3-F1
#
_cell.length_a   1.000
_cell.length_b   1.000
_cell.length_c   1.000
_cell.angle_alpha   90.00
_cell.angle_beta   90.00
_cell.angle_gamma   90.00
#
_symmetry.space_group_name_H-M   'P 1'
#
loop_
_entity.id
_entity.type
_entity.pdbx_description
1 polymer ?
#
loop_
_entity_poly.entity_id
_entity_poly.type
_entity_poly.pdbx_seq_one_letter_code
_entity_poly.pdbx_strand_id
1 'polypeptide(L)'
;AEESGTIQGQAAVDYYQELLDDAESIYQEAFDLSPQAELIIVGGPTGNYYVGGAIDGSRPGAFYANTNNRQQIFTLPTIGYHEGVP
;
A
#
# COMPACT_ATOMS: atom_id res chain seq x y z
N ALA A 1 2.84 1.12 -17.41
CA ALA A 1 4.25 1.52 -17.34
C ALA A 1 5.10 0.27 -17.51
N GLU A 2 6.15 0.28 -18.34
CA GLU A 2 7.03 -0.89 -18.46
C GLU A 2 7.63 -1.23 -17.08
N GLU A 3 7.56 -2.50 -16.66
CA GLU A 3 7.94 -3.00 -15.32
C GLU A 3 9.38 -2.65 -14.89
N SER A 4 10.21 -2.21 -15.83
CA SER A 4 11.60 -1.79 -15.63
C SER A 4 11.77 -0.29 -15.33
N GLY A 5 10.68 0.47 -15.22
CA GLY A 5 10.71 1.90 -14.93
C GLY A 5 10.94 2.24 -13.46
N THR A 6 11.07 3.54 -13.20
CA THR A 6 11.08 4.08 -11.83
C THR A 6 9.91 5.03 -11.61
N ILE A 7 9.36 5.03 -10.40
CA ILE A 7 8.24 5.89 -9.98
C ILE A 7 8.60 6.70 -8.73
N GLN A 8 7.93 7.82 -8.50
CA GLN A 8 8.14 8.71 -7.34
C GLN A 8 6.89 9.58 -7.12
N GLY A 9 6.83 10.28 -5.99
CA GLY A 9 5.78 11.27 -5.72
C GLY A 9 4.38 10.64 -5.66
N GLN A 10 3.38 11.40 -6.10
CA GLN A 10 1.98 10.96 -6.11
C GLN A 10 1.76 9.68 -6.95
N ALA A 11 2.49 9.53 -8.06
CA ALA A 11 2.37 8.33 -8.89
C ALA A 11 2.70 7.04 -8.12
N ALA A 12 3.61 7.09 -7.14
CA ALA A 12 3.90 5.93 -6.30
C ALA A 12 2.75 5.61 -5.34
N VAL A 13 2.06 6.63 -4.82
CA VAL A 13 0.84 6.45 -4.00
C VAL A 13 -0.26 5.83 -4.84
N ASP A 14 -0.51 6.38 -6.03
CA ASP A 14 -1.56 5.90 -6.93
C ASP A 14 -1.30 4.45 -7.36
N TYR A 15 -0.04 4.10 -7.65
CA TYR A 15 0.37 2.73 -7.97
C TYR A 15 0.09 1.77 -6.81
N TYR A 16 0.40 2.15 -5.57
CA TYR A 16 0.08 1.30 -4.42
C TYR A 16 -1.42 1.16 -4.20
N GLN A 17 -2.21 2.21 -4.42
CA GLN A 17 -3.66 2.11 -4.33
C GLN A 17 -4.20 1.11 -5.34
N GLU A 18 -3.83 1.24 -6.62
CA GLU A 18 -4.24 0.31 -7.67
C GLU A 18 -3.83 -1.14 -7.36
N LEU A 19 -2.58 -1.35 -6.95
CA LEU A 19 -2.05 -2.66 -6.57
C LEU A 19 -2.84 -3.31 -5.43
N LEU A 20 -3.20 -2.54 -4.40
CA LEU A 20 -3.88 -3.06 -3.21
C LEU A 20 -5.38 -3.22 -3.44
N ASP A 21 -6.00 -2.39 -4.27
CA ASP A 21 -7.39 -2.57 -4.70
C ASP A 21 -7.53 -3.87 -5.51
N ASP A 22 -6.57 -4.16 -6.39
CA ASP A 22 -6.52 -5.43 -7.13
C ASP A 22 -6.38 -6.63 -6.19
N ALA A 23 -5.49 -6.55 -5.18
CA ALA A 23 -5.34 -7.59 -4.16
C ALA A 23 -6.62 -7.78 -3.34
N GLU A 24 -7.25 -6.68 -2.91
CA GLU A 24 -8.50 -6.71 -2.15
C GLU A 24 -9.65 -7.37 -2.92
N SER A 25 -9.62 -7.29 -4.25
CA SER A 25 -10.62 -7.95 -5.10
C SER A 25 -10.50 -9.48 -5.16
N ILE A 26 -9.33 -10.05 -4.83
CA ILE A 26 -9.04 -11.49 -4.98
C ILE A 26 -8.63 -12.21 -3.69
N TYR A 27 -8.18 -11.51 -2.64
CA TYR A 27 -7.60 -12.17 -1.46
C TYR A 27 -8.58 -13.12 -0.74
N GLN A 28 -9.90 -12.90 -0.88
CA GLN A 28 -10.91 -13.81 -0.33
C GLN A 28 -10.87 -15.22 -0.93
N GLU A 29 -10.17 -15.43 -2.05
CA GLU A 29 -9.89 -16.78 -2.56
C GLU A 29 -8.95 -17.58 -1.64
N ALA A 30 -8.15 -16.90 -0.81
CA ALA A 30 -7.16 -17.49 0.08
C ALA A 30 -7.40 -17.18 1.57
N PHE A 31 -8.14 -16.12 1.90
CA PHE A 31 -8.39 -15.66 3.27
C PHE A 31 -9.89 -15.54 3.56
N ASP A 32 -10.36 -16.27 4.58
CA ASP A 32 -11.78 -16.31 4.95
C ASP A 32 -12.28 -15.04 5.67
N LEU A 33 -11.38 -14.23 6.22
CA LEU A 33 -11.70 -13.10 7.09
C LEU A 33 -11.21 -11.78 6.49
N SER A 34 -12.15 -10.85 6.33
CA SER A 34 -11.87 -9.48 5.92
C SER A 34 -11.77 -8.55 7.13
N PRO A 35 -10.75 -7.67 7.22
CA PRO A 35 -10.72 -6.63 8.21
C PRO A 35 -11.84 -5.61 7.95
N GLN A 36 -12.45 -5.09 9.02
CA GLN A 36 -13.39 -3.95 8.93
C GLN A 36 -12.67 -2.60 8.97
N ALA A 37 -11.41 -2.60 9.42
CA ALA A 37 -10.61 -1.40 9.53
C ALA A 37 -10.15 -0.93 8.15
N GLU A 38 -10.33 0.35 7.86
CA GLU A 38 -9.87 0.98 6.63
C GLU A 38 -8.33 1.11 6.62
N LEU A 39 -7.74 0.95 5.44
CA LEU A 39 -6.34 1.22 5.13
C LEU A 39 -6.25 2.40 4.16
N ILE A 40 -5.40 3.38 4.47
CA ILE A 40 -5.07 4.48 3.56
C ILE A 40 -3.57 4.46 3.19
N ILE A 41 -3.23 4.90 1.97
CA ILE A 41 -1.83 5.11 1.58
C ILE A 41 -1.46 6.60 1.76
N VAL A 42 -0.37 6.84 2.50
CA VAL A 42 0.14 8.20 2.77
C VAL A 42 1.54 8.33 2.21
N GLY A 43 1.74 9.24 1.25
CA GLY A 43 3.07 9.54 0.75
C GLY A 43 3.91 10.36 1.73
N GLY A 44 5.20 10.05 1.85
CA GLY A 44 6.09 10.78 2.74
C GLY A 44 7.59 10.72 2.36
N PRO A 45 8.43 11.55 3.01
CA PRO A 45 9.88 11.57 2.78
C PRO A 45 10.58 10.30 3.27
N THR A 46 9.97 9.62 4.23
CA THR A 46 10.30 8.28 4.71
C THR A 46 9.07 7.39 4.52
N GLY A 47 9.26 6.08 4.41
CA GLY A 47 8.14 5.18 4.20
C GLY A 47 8.56 3.72 4.10
N ASN A 48 7.65 2.90 3.57
CA ASN A 48 7.65 1.45 3.58
C ASN A 48 7.46 0.92 5.02
N TYR A 49 6.37 1.36 5.66
CA TYR A 49 5.91 0.83 6.94
C TYR A 49 4.39 1.02 7.11
N TYR A 50 3.77 0.10 7.83
CA TYR A 50 2.40 0.16 8.29
C TYR A 50 2.28 0.76 9.71
N VAL A 51 1.23 1.55 9.93
CA VAL A 51 0.80 1.99 11.26
C VAL A 51 -0.64 1.57 11.47
N GLY A 52 -0.88 0.83 12.56
CA GLY A 52 -2.22 0.40 12.96
C GLY A 52 -3.18 1.57 13.21
N GLY A 53 -4.43 1.35 12.83
CA GLY A 53 -5.55 2.23 13.17
C GLY A 53 -5.77 2.33 14.68
N ALA A 54 -6.46 3.38 15.11
CA ALA A 54 -6.85 3.52 16.50
C ALA A 54 -7.93 2.49 16.84
N ILE A 55 -7.85 1.90 18.03
CA ILE A 55 -8.79 0.86 18.49
C ILE A 55 -10.24 1.37 18.53
N ASP A 56 -10.42 2.67 18.78
CA ASP A 56 -11.72 3.34 18.81
C ASP A 56 -12.24 3.77 17.43
N GLY A 57 -11.50 3.46 16.36
CA GLY A 57 -11.86 3.82 14.98
C GLY A 57 -11.62 5.29 14.62
N SER A 58 -11.07 6.11 15.51
CA SER A 58 -10.82 7.55 15.23
C SER A 58 -9.77 7.81 14.15
N ARG A 59 -8.94 6.80 13.83
CA ARG A 59 -7.90 6.86 12.80
C ARG A 59 -7.80 5.52 12.07
N PRO A 60 -7.79 5.50 10.72
CA PRO A 60 -7.59 4.28 9.94
C PRO A 60 -6.16 3.74 10.10
N GLY A 61 -5.95 2.50 9.66
CA GLY A 61 -4.61 2.00 9.39
C GLY A 61 -3.99 2.79 8.24
N ALA A 62 -2.67 2.99 8.27
CA ALA A 62 -1.99 3.76 7.24
C ALA A 62 -0.72 3.05 6.78
N PHE A 63 -0.62 2.83 5.48
CA PHE A 63 0.63 2.47 4.81
C PHE A 63 1.34 3.76 4.39
N TYR A 64 2.48 4.06 5.03
CA TYR A 64 3.30 5.22 4.69
C TYR A 64 4.27 4.85 3.57
N ALA A 65 4.00 5.27 2.34
CA ALA A 65 4.83 5.00 1.18
C ALA A 65 6.00 6.01 1.05
N ASN A 66 7.20 5.52 0.72
CA ASN A 66 8.30 6.43 0.38
C ASN A 66 8.05 7.05 -1.00
N THR A 67 7.84 8.36 -1.04
CA THR A 67 7.56 9.07 -2.30
C THR A 67 8.66 10.06 -2.69
N ASN A 68 9.66 10.26 -1.83
CA ASN A 68 10.74 11.21 -2.06
C ASN A 68 11.85 10.66 -2.97
N ASN A 69 12.05 9.33 -2.95
CA ASN A 69 13.07 8.68 -3.78
C ASN A 69 12.45 8.05 -5.02
N ARG A 70 13.22 7.99 -6.12
CA ARG A 70 12.86 7.15 -7.28
C ARG A 70 12.97 5.69 -6.89
N GLN A 71 11.87 4.95 -7.00
CA GLN A 71 11.83 3.52 -6.71
C GLN A 71 11.64 2.73 -8.00
N GLN A 72 12.25 1.55 -8.07
CA GLN A 72 12.07 0.63 -9.20
C GLN A 72 10.69 -0.03 -9.10
N ILE A 73 9.87 0.06 -10.16
CA ILE A 73 8.47 -0.38 -10.13
C ILE A 73 8.36 -1.85 -9.73
N PHE A 74 9.22 -2.72 -10.27
CA PHE A 74 9.21 -4.16 -9.94
C PHE A 74 9.45 -4.49 -8.46
N THR A 75 9.98 -3.56 -7.66
CA THR A 75 10.17 -3.77 -6.21
C THR A 75 8.95 -3.43 -5.38
N LEU A 76 7.98 -2.69 -5.94
CA LEU A 76 6.86 -2.16 -5.19
C LEU A 76 5.81 -3.20 -4.80
N PRO A 77 5.47 -4.20 -5.65
CA PRO A 77 4.45 -5.19 -5.28
C PRO A 77 4.71 -5.87 -3.94
N THR A 78 5.94 -6.36 -3.72
CA THR A 78 6.28 -7.04 -2.45
C THR A 78 6.21 -6.12 -1.24
N ILE A 79 6.40 -4.81 -1.40
CA ILE A 79 6.27 -3.83 -0.32
C ILE A 79 4.80 -3.56 -0.04
N GLY A 80 3.99 -3.36 -1.09
CA GLY A 80 2.56 -3.14 -0.97
C GLY A 80 1.89 -4.27 -0.19
N TYR A 81 2.14 -5.52 -0.58
CA TYR A 81 1.56 -6.68 0.10
C TYR A 81 2.07 -6.85 1.54
N HIS A 82 3.32 -6.47 1.82
CA HIS A 82 3.88 -6.60 3.17
C HIS A 82 3.29 -5.57 4.14
N GLU A 83 3.05 -4.34 3.68
CA GLU A 83 2.61 -3.22 4.52
C GLU A 83 1.09 -2.93 4.41
N GLY A 84 0.38 -3.66 3.55
CA GLY A 84 -1.02 -3.42 3.22
C GLY A 84 -1.86 -4.69 3.14
N VAL A 85 -2.43 -4.93 1.95
CA VAL A 85 -3.35 -6.06 1.69
C VAL A 85 -2.56 -7.24 1.10
N PRO A 86 -2.70 -8.46 1.64
CA PRO A 86 -2.00 -9.65 1.16
C PRO A 86 -2.58 -10.24 -0.13
#